data_AF-A0A3A0DUU7-F1
#
_entry.id   AF-A0A3A0DUU7-F1
#
_cell.length_a   1.000
_cell.length_b   1.000
_cell.length_c   1.000
_cell.angle_alpha   90.00
_cell.angle_beta   90.00
_cell.angle_gamma   90.00
#
_symmetry.space_group_name_H-M   'P 1'
#
loop_
_entity.id
_entity.type
_entity.pdbx_description
1 polymer ?
#
loop_
_entity_poly.entity_id
_entity_poly.type
_entity_poly.pdbx_seq_one_letter_code
_entity_poly.pdbx_strand_id
1 'polypeptide(L)' 'MQTANDDTPVNRPNARFAHVFVVLRADSYEREGGVIVTECTVTKVFSKQEMAEAEVVRMNALNAPKGCSYSWRIGRFVE' A
#
# COMPACT_ATOMS: atom_id res chain seq x y z
N MET A 1 -25.22 2.79 -8.29
CA MET A 1 -24.09 2.33 -7.46
C MET A 1 -23.30 3.55 -7.06
N GLN A 2 -23.43 3.98 -5.82
CA GLN A 2 -22.89 5.23 -5.31
C GLN A 2 -21.45 4.96 -4.86
N THR A 3 -20.47 5.49 -5.60
CA THR A 3 -19.06 5.47 -5.17
C THR A 3 -18.95 6.41 -3.97
N ALA A 4 -18.86 5.84 -2.78
CA ALA A 4 -18.50 6.59 -1.59
C ALA A 4 -17.08 7.13 -1.81
N ASN A 5 -17.00 8.41 -2.20
CA ASN A 5 -15.82 9.22 -2.00
C ASN A 5 -15.61 9.28 -0.49
N ASP A 6 -14.77 8.39 0.01
CA ASP A 6 -14.28 8.42 1.38
C ASP A 6 -13.35 9.64 1.50
N ASP A 7 -13.99 10.80 1.64
CA ASP A 7 -13.38 12.13 1.79
C ASP A 7 -12.90 12.31 3.23
N THR A 8 -12.24 11.28 3.78
CA THR A 8 -11.53 11.37 5.04
C THR A 8 -10.30 12.27 4.82
N PRO A 9 -10.07 13.31 5.66
CA PRO A 9 -8.96 14.26 5.49
C PRO A 9 -7.55 13.65 5.63
N VAL A 10 -7.46 12.32 5.78
CA VAL A 10 -6.23 11.54 5.94
C VAL A 10 -5.50 11.31 4.61
N ASN A 11 -6.17 11.50 3.47
CA ASN A 11 -5.60 11.17 2.15
C ASN A 11 -4.96 12.35 1.39
N ARG A 12 -4.90 13.56 1.97
CA ARG A 12 -4.21 14.70 1.33
C ARG A 12 -2.84 14.95 1.97
N PRO A 13 -1.74 14.96 1.20
CA PRO A 13 -0.42 15.32 1.69
C PRO A 13 -0.41 16.72 2.33
N ASN A 14 0.06 16.85 3.57
CA ASN A 14 0.20 18.14 4.25
C ASN A 14 1.41 18.91 3.75
N ALA A 15 1.22 19.95 2.93
CA ALA A 15 2.28 20.71 2.24
C ALA A 15 3.52 21.12 3.08
N ARG A 16 3.43 21.16 4.41
CA ARG A 16 4.55 21.42 5.32
C ARG A 16 5.63 20.32 5.33
N PHE A 17 5.30 19.09 4.99
CA PHE A 17 6.21 17.95 5.11
C PHE A 17 6.52 17.33 3.74
N ALA A 18 7.74 16.81 3.58
CA ALA A 18 8.07 15.95 2.46
C ALA A 18 7.30 14.62 2.62
N HIS A 19 6.54 14.25 1.59
CA HIS A 19 5.80 13.00 1.57
C HIS A 19 6.47 11.99 0.67
N VAL A 20 6.30 10.75 1.04
CA VAL A 20 6.68 9.60 0.22
C VAL A 20 5.46 8.72 0.02
N PHE A 21 5.50 7.92 -1.03
CA PHE A 21 4.45 6.98 -1.41
C PHE A 21 5.02 5.58 -1.29
N VAL A 22 4.56 4.87 -0.27
CA VAL A 22 5.13 3.60 0.17
C VAL A 22 4.31 2.47 -0.44
N VAL A 23 4.96 1.55 -1.16
CA VAL A 23 4.34 0.33 -1.68
C VAL A 23 4.51 -0.79 -0.66
N LEU A 24 3.38 -1.34 -0.23
CA LEU A 24 3.27 -2.42 0.73
C LEU A 24 2.91 -3.73 0.01
N ARG A 25 3.60 -4.80 0.38
CA ARG A 25 3.19 -6.18 0.11
C ARG A 25 2.50 -6.73 1.35
N ALA A 26 1.31 -7.26 1.20
CA ALA A 26 0.60 -7.99 2.25
C ALA A 26 0.63 -9.48 1.94
N ASP A 27 1.16 -10.25 2.88
CA ASP A 27 1.18 -11.71 2.86
C ASP A 27 0.30 -12.21 4.00
N SER A 28 -0.71 -13.01 3.68
CA SER A 28 -1.59 -13.64 4.66
C SER A 28 -1.27 -15.13 4.75
N TYR A 29 -1.02 -15.62 5.95
CA TYR A 29 -0.72 -17.03 6.20
C TYR A 29 -1.33 -17.48 7.53
N GLU A 30 -1.59 -18.78 7.65
CA GLU A 30 -2.14 -19.40 8.85
C GLU A 30 -1.00 -19.79 9.80
N ARG A 31 -1.08 -19.35 11.06
CA ARG A 31 -0.19 -19.82 12.15
C ARG A 31 -0.82 -21.00 12.89
N GLU A 32 0.01 -21.71 13.66
CA GLU A 32 -0.48 -22.79 14.54
C GLU A 32 -1.69 -22.33 15.36
N GLY A 33 -2.76 -23.14 15.34
CA GLY A 33 -4.03 -22.82 15.99
C GLY A 33 -5.08 -22.13 15.10
N GLY A 34 -4.86 -22.04 13.78
CA GLY A 34 -5.87 -21.56 12.84
C GLY A 34 -6.00 -20.02 12.75
N VAL A 35 -5.04 -19.30 13.33
CA VAL A 35 -5.03 -17.84 13.32
C VAL A 35 -4.44 -17.34 12.01
N ILE A 36 -5.22 -16.60 11.23
CA ILE A 36 -4.73 -15.90 10.04
C ILE A 36 -3.93 -14.68 10.48
N VAL A 37 -2.66 -14.61 10.09
CA VAL A 37 -1.78 -13.47 10.30
C VAL A 37 -1.53 -12.79 8.96
N THR A 38 -1.64 -11.46 8.95
CA THR A 38 -1.24 -10.65 7.81
C THR A 38 0.03 -9.89 8.15
N GLU A 39 1.08 -10.13 7.39
CA GLU A 39 2.33 -9.39 7.46
C GLU A 39 2.43 -8.39 6.31
N CYS A 40 2.79 -7.16 6.65
CA CYS A 40 2.95 -6.08 5.68
C CYS A 40 4.43 -5.71 5.57
N THR A 41 4.99 -5.83 4.38
CA THR A 41 6.38 -5.45 4.08
C THR A 41 6.41 -4.23 3.15
N VAL A 42 7.20 -3.23 3.51
CA VAL A 42 7.52 -2.12 2.59
C VAL A 42 8.48 -2.62 1.52
N THR A 43 8.06 -2.58 0.27
CA THR A 43 8.87 -3.07 -0.86
C THR A 43 9.53 -1.96 -1.66
N LYS A 44 8.85 -0.80 -1.79
CA LYS A 44 9.35 0.37 -2.51
C LYS A 44 8.84 1.66 -1.88
N VAL A 45 9.60 2.73 -2.08
CA VAL A 45 9.24 4.09 -1.67
C VAL A 45 9.47 5.02 -2.85
N PHE A 46 8.45 5.78 -3.22
CA PHE A 46 8.49 6.75 -4.32
C PHE A 46 8.28 8.17 -3.80
N SER A 47 8.82 9.16 -4.51
CA SER A 47 8.55 10.58 -4.26
C SER A 47 7.30 11.11 -4.96
N LYS A 48 6.72 10.32 -5.88
CA LYS A 48 5.51 10.68 -6.65
C LYS A 48 4.42 9.60 -6.52
N GLN A 49 3.17 10.03 -6.40
CA GLN A 49 2.00 9.15 -6.27
C GLN A 49 1.80 8.25 -7.48
N GLU A 50 1.82 8.84 -8.69
CA GLU A 50 1.60 8.14 -9.97
C GLU A 50 2.55 6.93 -10.16
N MET A 51 3.78 7.04 -9.66
CA MET A 51 4.79 5.97 -9.73
C MET A 51 4.43 4.81 -8.80
N ALA A 52 3.93 5.10 -7.60
CA ALA A 52 3.48 4.08 -6.66
C ALA A 52 2.21 3.37 -7.15
N GLU A 53 1.27 4.12 -7.74
CA GLU A 53 0.06 3.57 -8.36
C GLU A 53 0.39 2.62 -9.52
N ALA A 54 1.21 3.07 -10.47
CA ALA A 54 1.65 2.27 -11.60
C ALA A 54 2.38 1.00 -11.14
N GLU A 55 3.21 1.12 -10.10
CA GLU A 55 3.92 -0.02 -9.54
C GLU A 55 2.99 -1.03 -8.87
N VAL A 56 1.99 -0.59 -8.10
CA VAL A 56 0.99 -1.48 -7.48
C VAL A 56 0.22 -2.25 -8.55
N VAL A 57 -0.22 -1.57 -9.62
CA VAL A 57 -0.91 -2.22 -10.75
C VAL A 57 0.00 -3.28 -11.38
N ARG A 58 1.25 -2.92 -11.68
CA ARG A 58 2.24 -3.84 -12.27
C ARG A 58 2.51 -5.05 -11.37
N MET A 59 2.68 -4.82 -10.07
CA MET A 59 3.00 -5.88 -9.11
C MET A 59 1.82 -6.82 -8.84
N ASN A 60 0.60 -6.29 -8.75
CA ASN A 60 -0.60 -7.12 -8.63
C ASN A 60 -0.85 -7.93 -9.90
N ALA A 61 -0.67 -7.34 -11.10
CA ALA A 61 -0.78 -8.10 -12.35
C ALA A 61 0.24 -9.25 -12.43
N LEU A 62 1.48 -9.00 -11.98
CA LEU A 62 2.56 -10.00 -11.98
C LEU A 62 2.35 -11.12 -10.95
N ASN A 63 1.67 -10.84 -9.84
CA ASN A 63 1.55 -11.76 -8.70
C ASN A 63 0.12 -12.23 -8.41
N ALA A 64 -0.85 -11.93 -9.27
CA ALA A 64 -2.23 -12.39 -9.15
C ALA A 64 -2.40 -13.88 -8.77
N PRO A 65 -1.60 -14.84 -9.31
CA PRO A 65 -1.75 -16.25 -8.93
C PRO A 65 -1.01 -16.65 -7.63
N LYS A 66 -0.25 -15.75 -6.99
CA LYS A 66 0.69 -16.08 -5.91
C LYS A 66 0.19 -15.79 -4.50
N GLY A 67 -1.08 -15.39 -4.35
CA GLY A 67 -1.70 -15.20 -3.03
C GLY A 67 -1.17 -14.01 -2.22
N CYS A 68 -0.37 -13.13 -2.82
CA CYS A 68 0.07 -11.88 -2.21
C CYS A 68 -0.58 -10.68 -2.89
N SER A 69 -0.82 -9.62 -2.12
CA SER A 69 -1.43 -8.39 -2.63
C SER A 69 -0.55 -7.19 -2.37
N TYR A 70 -0.59 -6.23 -3.29
CA TYR A 70 0.16 -4.99 -3.21
C TYR A 70 -0.81 -3.83 -3.08
N SER A 71 -0.44 -2.85 -2.25
CA SER A 71 -1.15 -1.58 -2.08
C SER A 71 -0.14 -0.45 -1.86
N TRP A 72 -0.58 0.80 -1.92
CA TRP A 72 0.26 1.94 -1.57
C TRP A 72 -0.38 2.79 -0.49
N ARG A 73 0.46 3.51 0.26
CA ARG A 73 0.08 4.44 1.33
C ARG A 73 0.93 5.70 1.27
N ILE A 74 0.36 6.83 1.70
CA ILE A 74 1.12 8.06 1.93
C ILE A 74 1.89 7.90 3.24
N GLY A 75 3.19 8.18 3.19
CA GLY A 75 4.09 8.18 4.34
C GLY A 75 4.84 9.49 4.46
N ARG A 76 5.57 9.63 5.57
CA ARG A 76 6.56 10.70 5.77
C ARG A 76 7.91 10.06 5.98
N PHE A 77 8.94 10.68 5.44
CA PHE A 77 10.31 10.31 5.77
C PHE A 77 10.71 11.04 7.05
N VAL A 78 11.12 10.30 8.07
CA VAL A 78 11.60 10.83 9.35
C VAL A 78 13.02 10.33 9.52
N GLU A 79 13.98 11.26 9.62
CA GLU A 79 15.39 10.98 9.90
C GLU A 79 15.69 11.06 11.39
#